data_AF-A0A1G4VFG5-F1
#
_entry.id   AF-A0A1G4VFG5-F1
#
_cell.length_a   1.000
_cell.length_b   1.000
_cell.length_c   1.000
_cell.angle_alpha   90.00
_cell.angle_beta   90.00
_cell.angle_gamma   90.00
#
_symmetry.space_group_name_H-M   'P 1'
#
loop_
_entity.id
_entity.type
_entity.pdbx_description
1 polymer ?
#
loop_
_entity_poly.entity_id
_entity_poly.type
_entity_poly.pdbx_seq_one_letter_code
_entity_poly.pdbx_strand_id
1 'polypeptide(L)'
;MSELVTITPQAGRNTDGDPQPAGTPFDLFALEVAPGNTLLRFGVGGDLDSVEFTAYLPLRRRIPDTSDYQSTVEALTDNFRILVRGRDCAGRLQEWNSGGQGGVVVLCHSARGKS
;
A
#
# COMPACT_ATOMS: atom_id res chain seq x y z
N MET A 1 -11.67 13.66 3.41
CA MET A 1 -11.23 13.59 4.83
C MET A 1 -10.05 12.64 4.85
N SER A 2 -8.90 13.04 5.39
CA SER A 2 -7.71 12.17 5.45
C SER A 2 -7.91 11.06 6.48
N GLU A 3 -7.55 9.83 6.13
CA GLU A 3 -7.70 8.64 6.99
C GLU A 3 -6.32 8.09 7.36
N LEU A 4 -6.14 7.65 8.60
CA LEU A 4 -4.89 7.03 9.03
C LEU A 4 -4.81 5.59 8.51
N VAL A 5 -3.70 5.24 7.88
CA VAL A 5 -3.37 3.87 7.46
C VAL A 5 -2.05 3.46 8.09
N THR A 6 -1.96 2.21 8.54
CA THR A 6 -0.72 1.63 9.06
C THR A 6 -0.12 0.73 8.00
N ILE A 7 1.15 0.94 7.69
CA ILE A 7 1.88 0.21 6.66
C ILE A 7 2.96 -0.62 7.34
N THR A 8 2.99 -1.90 7.03
CA THR A 8 4.03 -2.83 7.49
C THR A 8 4.80 -3.30 6.25
N PRO A 9 6.03 -2.82 6.02
CA PRO A 9 6.89 -3.37 4.98
C PRO A 9 7.06 -4.87 5.22
N GLN A 10 6.75 -5.71 4.23
CA GLN A 10 7.01 -7.12 4.39
C GLN A 10 8.49 -7.39 4.21
N ALA A 11 8.96 -8.38 4.95
CA ALA A 11 10.31 -8.85 4.81
C ALA A 11 10.53 -9.39 3.40
N GLY A 12 11.62 -8.96 2.78
CA GLY A 12 12.19 -9.69 1.66
C GLY A 12 12.76 -11.04 2.09
N ARG A 13 13.33 -11.76 1.13
CA ARG A 13 14.30 -12.81 1.42
C ARG A 13 15.71 -12.23 1.25
N ASN A 14 16.66 -12.65 2.08
CA ASN A 14 18.06 -12.32 1.84
C ASN A 14 18.57 -13.04 0.57
N THR A 15 19.83 -12.80 0.20
CA THR A 15 20.50 -13.45 -0.93
C THR A 15 20.59 -14.97 -0.81
N ASP A 16 20.47 -15.51 0.41
CA ASP A 16 20.50 -16.93 0.73
C ASP A 16 19.10 -17.58 0.70
N GLY A 17 18.05 -16.78 0.46
CA GLY A 17 16.67 -17.22 0.41
C GLY A 17 15.98 -17.28 1.77
N ASP A 18 16.63 -16.86 2.85
CA ASP A 18 16.06 -16.83 4.19
C ASP A 18 15.08 -15.66 4.34
N PRO A 19 13.93 -15.88 5.00
CA PRO A 19 12.99 -14.81 5.31
C PRO A 19 13.64 -13.81 6.28
N GLN A 20 13.62 -12.52 5.92
CA GLN A 20 14.02 -11.46 6.84
C GLN A 20 12.89 -11.16 7.85
N PRO A 21 13.15 -10.42 8.93
CA PRO A 21 12.09 -9.83 9.73
C PRO A 21 11.35 -8.75 8.94
N ALA A 22 10.04 -8.59 9.20
CA ALA A 22 9.26 -7.52 8.61
C ALA A 22 9.84 -6.15 9.00
N GLY A 23 9.71 -5.16 8.12
CA GLY A 23 10.12 -3.80 8.44
C GLY A 23 9.28 -3.22 9.58
N THR A 24 9.79 -2.19 10.24
CA THR A 24 9.06 -1.48 11.29
C THR A 24 7.78 -0.85 10.70
N PRO A 25 6.61 -1.12 11.27
CA PRO A 25 5.38 -0.48 10.83
C PRO A 25 5.44 1.04 10.97
N PHE A 26 4.79 1.75 10.07
CA PHE A 26 4.66 3.19 10.14
C PHE A 26 3.27 3.65 9.73
N ASP A 27 2.83 4.74 10.34
CA ASP A 27 1.54 5.34 10.02
C ASP A 27 1.67 6.43 8.97
N LEU A 28 0.63 6.56 8.15
CA LEU A 28 0.51 7.60 7.14
C LEU A 28 -0.93 8.09 7.08
N PHE A 29 -1.12 9.40 6.96
CA PHE A 29 -2.43 9.93 6.58
C PHE A 29 -2.60 9.79 5.06
N ALA A 30 -3.54 8.94 4.65
CA ALA A 30 -3.96 8.85 3.27
C ALA A 30 -4.63 10.16 2.84
N LEU A 31 -4.36 10.57 1.61
CA LEU A 31 -5.06 11.67 0.95
C LEU A 31 -6.55 11.33 0.81
N GLU A 32 -6.83 10.09 0.43
CA GLU A 32 -8.18 9.54 0.28
C GLU A 32 -8.16 8.01 0.39
N VAL A 33 -9.23 7.43 0.91
CA VAL A 33 -9.50 5.99 0.86
C VAL A 33 -10.86 5.77 0.19
N ALA A 34 -10.81 5.29 -1.05
CA ALA A 34 -11.99 4.97 -1.84
C ALA A 34 -12.37 3.49 -1.65
N PRO A 35 -13.69 3.16 -1.68
CA PRO A 35 -14.10 1.77 -1.80
C PRO A 35 -13.51 1.16 -3.08
N GLY A 36 -13.05 -0.10 -2.98
CA GLY A 36 -12.52 -0.81 -4.13
C GLY A 36 -13.59 -1.05 -5.20
N ASN A 37 -13.15 -1.23 -6.44
CA ASN A 37 -14.05 -1.57 -7.53
C ASN A 37 -14.66 -2.96 -7.32
N THR A 38 -15.99 -3.02 -7.13
CA THR A 38 -16.76 -4.26 -7.00
C THR A 38 -17.26 -4.82 -8.33
N LEU A 39 -16.94 -4.18 -9.47
CA LEU A 39 -17.41 -4.62 -10.79
C LEU A 39 -16.75 -5.93 -11.22
N LEU A 40 -17.39 -7.05 -10.85
CA LEU A 40 -17.28 -8.31 -11.58
C LEU A 40 -17.76 -8.09 -13.02
N ARG A 41 -16.84 -7.99 -13.99
CA ARG A 41 -17.19 -8.18 -15.40
C ARG A 41 -16.65 -9.53 -15.87
N PHE A 42 -17.57 -10.46 -16.08
CA PHE A 42 -17.30 -11.67 -16.84
C PHE A 42 -16.91 -11.29 -18.28
N GLY A 43 -15.73 -11.70 -18.73
CA GLY A 43 -15.46 -11.87 -20.18
C GLY A 43 -14.43 -10.98 -20.87
N VAL A 44 -13.57 -10.24 -20.17
CA VAL A 44 -12.40 -9.60 -20.82
C VAL A 44 -11.14 -9.99 -20.06
N GLY A 45 -10.29 -10.80 -20.70
CA GLY A 45 -9.16 -11.51 -20.11
C GLY A 45 -8.01 -10.62 -19.65
N GLY A 46 -8.21 -9.91 -18.54
CA GLY A 46 -7.15 -9.33 -17.74
C GLY A 46 -7.52 -9.47 -16.27
N ASP A 47 -6.57 -9.90 -15.44
CA ASP A 47 -6.72 -9.97 -13.98
C ASP A 47 -7.01 -8.57 -13.44
N LEU A 48 -8.29 -8.20 -13.39
CA LEU A 48 -8.74 -7.06 -12.61
C LEU A 48 -8.78 -7.54 -11.16
N ASP A 49 -7.69 -7.29 -10.45
CA ASP A 49 -7.55 -7.67 -9.05
C ASP A 49 -8.76 -7.13 -8.27
N SER A 50 -9.57 -8.01 -7.67
CA SER A 50 -10.73 -7.59 -6.87
C SER A 50 -10.22 -6.88 -5.60
N VAL A 51 -10.28 -5.55 -5.61
CA VAL A 51 -9.84 -4.70 -4.48
C VAL A 51 -10.98 -4.46 -3.50
N GLU A 52 -10.67 -4.51 -2.21
CA GLU A 52 -11.61 -4.09 -1.17
C GLU A 52 -11.59 -2.56 -0.99
N PHE A 53 -10.39 -1.97 -1.14
CA PHE A 53 -10.16 -0.53 -1.04
C PHE A 53 -9.08 -0.07 -2.03
N THR A 54 -9.12 1.21 -2.37
CA THR A 54 -8.02 1.91 -3.01
C THR A 54 -7.59 3.06 -2.10
N ALA A 55 -6.34 3.02 -1.61
CA ALA A 55 -5.78 4.07 -0.78
C ALA A 55 -4.87 4.98 -1.62
N TYR A 56 -5.10 6.29 -1.55
CA TYR A 56 -4.28 7.30 -2.19
C TYR A 56 -3.35 7.92 -1.14
N LEU A 57 -2.05 7.73 -1.29
CA LEU A 57 -1.03 8.16 -0.34
C LEU A 57 -0.22 9.33 -0.93
N PRO A 58 0.33 10.24 -0.09
CA PRO A 58 1.24 11.28 -0.55
C PRO A 58 2.52 10.68 -1.15
N LEU A 59 3.16 11.40 -2.09
CA LEU A 59 4.46 10.99 -2.67
C LEU A 59 5.59 10.96 -1.65
N ARG A 60 5.48 11.74 -0.56
CA ARG A 60 6.47 11.83 0.49
C ARG A 60 5.83 11.64 1.86
N ARG A 61 6.52 10.90 2.72
CA ARG A 61 6.19 10.77 4.14
C ARG A 61 7.22 11.54 4.96
N ARG A 62 6.78 12.13 6.07
CA ARG A 62 7.69 12.67 7.07
C ARG A 62 8.35 11.51 7.82
N ILE A 63 9.66 11.55 8.01
CA ILE A 63 10.36 10.59 8.86
C ILE A 63 10.08 10.98 10.33
N PRO A 64 9.58 10.06 11.18
CA PRO A 64 9.35 10.33 12.60
C PRO A 64 10.58 10.94 13.27
N ASP A 65 10.35 11.86 14.20
CA ASP A 65 11.40 12.51 14.99
C ASP A 65 12.45 13.33 14.20
N THR A 66 12.17 13.62 12.92
CA THR A 66 13.02 14.48 12.07
C THR A 66 12.21 15.57 11.37
N SER A 67 12.92 16.46 10.66
CA SER A 67 12.31 17.42 9.72
C SER A 67 12.41 16.94 8.26
N ASP A 68 12.85 15.69 8.05
CA ASP A 68 13.12 15.14 6.73
C ASP A 68 11.93 14.39 6.15
N TYR A 69 11.92 14.30 4.82
CA TYR A 69 10.89 13.63 4.05
C TYR A 69 11.51 12.50 3.21
N GLN A 70 10.94 11.31 3.35
CA GLN A 70 11.28 10.13 2.55
C GLN A 70 10.26 9.95 1.41
N SER A 71 10.69 9.41 0.27
CA SER A 71 9.75 8.92 -0.74
C SER A 71 8.85 7.85 -0.15
N THR A 72 7.53 7.97 -0.34
CA THR A 72 6.58 6.94 0.11
C THR A 72 6.80 5.64 -0.64
N VAL A 73 7.18 5.70 -1.93
CA VAL A 73 7.50 4.48 -2.71
C VAL A 73 8.74 3.79 -2.15
N GLU A 74 9.80 4.53 -1.76
CA GLU A 74 10.99 3.90 -1.17
C GLU A 74 10.72 3.26 0.20
N ALA A 75 9.79 3.85 0.97
CA ALA A 75 9.35 3.27 2.24
C ALA A 75 8.46 2.04 2.05
N LEU A 76 7.81 1.92 0.89
CA LEU A 76 7.00 0.79 0.47
C LEU A 76 7.89 -0.22 -0.26
N THR A 77 8.32 -1.26 0.43
CA THR A 77 9.00 -2.40 -0.20
C THR A 77 8.11 -3.06 -1.26
N ASP A 78 8.69 -3.82 -2.21
CA ASP A 78 7.94 -4.52 -3.27
C ASP A 78 6.75 -5.35 -2.75
N ASN A 79 6.87 -5.85 -1.51
CA ASN A 79 5.79 -6.50 -0.77
C ASN A 79 5.54 -5.73 0.54
N PHE A 80 4.29 -5.36 0.82
CA PHE A 80 3.91 -4.73 2.09
C PHE A 80 2.46 -5.05 2.46
N ARG A 81 2.15 -4.92 3.75
CA ARG A 81 0.80 -5.00 4.29
C ARG A 81 0.32 -3.61 4.64
N ILE A 82 -0.97 -3.34 4.44
CA ILE A 82 -1.60 -2.08 4.79
C ILE A 82 -2.87 -2.36 5.58
N LEU A 83 -2.97 -1.73 6.75
CA LEU A 83 -4.15 -1.74 7.60
C LEU A 83 -5.01 -0.53 7.26
N VAL A 84 -6.18 -0.77 6.68
CA VAL A 84 -7.17 0.25 6.31
C VAL A 84 -8.50 -0.10 6.95
N ARG A 85 -9.10 0.78 7.75
CA ARG A 85 -10.38 0.52 8.46
C ARG A 85 -10.41 -0.80 9.25
N GLY A 86 -9.28 -1.19 9.84
CA GLY A 86 -9.13 -2.45 10.58
C GLY A 86 -9.04 -3.71 9.70
N ARG A 87 -8.91 -3.57 8.38
CA ARG A 87 -8.68 -4.66 7.42
C ARG A 87 -7.21 -4.72 7.04
N ASP A 88 -6.61 -5.89 7.21
CA ASP A 88 -5.21 -6.14 6.87
C ASP A 88 -5.07 -6.66 5.43
N CYS A 89 -4.67 -5.77 4.54
CA CYS A 89 -4.63 -5.99 3.11
C CYS A 89 -3.19 -6.16 2.61
N ALA A 90 -2.99 -7.03 1.62
CA ALA A 90 -1.79 -6.99 0.78
C ALA A 90 -1.95 -5.81 -0.19
N GLY A 91 -0.96 -4.92 -0.22
CA GLY A 91 -0.98 -3.74 -1.07
C GLY A 91 -0.18 -3.95 -2.34
N ARG A 92 -0.74 -3.57 -3.49
CA ARG A 92 0.03 -3.36 -4.73
C ARG A 92 0.12 -1.86 -4.99
N LEU A 93 1.34 -1.35 -5.18
CA LEU A 93 1.56 0.07 -5.40
C LEU A 93 1.59 0.43 -6.90
N GLN A 94 1.11 1.62 -7.21
CA GLN A 94 1.34 2.31 -8.48
C GLN A 94 1.64 3.78 -8.18
N GLU A 95 2.80 4.27 -8.59
CA GLU A 95 3.13 5.68 -8.49
C GLU A 95 2.47 6.46 -9.64
N TRP A 96 1.80 7.56 -9.31
CA TRP A 96 1.41 8.59 -10.26
C TRP A 96 2.14 9.87 -9.87
N ASN A 97 3.14 10.24 -10.67
CA ASN A 97 3.98 11.41 -10.41
C ASN A 97 4.13 12.22 -11.69
N SER A 98 3.67 13.47 -11.66
CA SER A 98 3.84 14.46 -12.71
C SER A 98 4.64 15.63 -12.16
N GLY A 99 5.97 15.52 -12.22
CA GLY A 99 6.88 16.60 -11.80
C GLY A 99 6.79 16.96 -10.31
N GLY A 100 6.52 15.99 -9.43
CA GLY A 100 6.37 16.21 -7.99
C GLY A 100 4.93 16.48 -7.54
N GLN A 101 3.98 16.55 -8.47
CA GLN A 101 2.55 16.54 -8.18
C GLN A 101 1.98 15.15 -8.46
N GLY A 102 1.29 14.57 -7.47
CA GLY A 102 0.71 13.24 -7.59
C GLY A 102 0.65 12.50 -6.27
N GLY A 103 0.67 11.17 -6.33
CA GLY A 103 0.55 10.31 -5.17
C GLY A 103 0.91 8.86 -5.47
N VAL A 104 0.82 8.03 -4.45
CA VAL A 104 0.97 6.58 -4.56
C VAL A 104 -0.43 5.97 -4.42
N VAL A 105 -0.85 5.19 -5.41
CA VAL A 105 -2.08 4.42 -5.37
C VAL A 105 -1.76 3.04 -4.83
N VAL A 106 -2.46 2.62 -3.78
CA VAL A 106 -2.36 1.27 -3.22
C VAL A 106 -3.68 0.54 -3.44
N LEU A 107 -3.61 -0.54 -4.20
CA LEU A 107 -4.70 -1.51 -4.39
C LEU A 107 -4.67 -2.50 -3.23
N CYS A 108 -5.70 -2.45 -2.38
CA CYS A 108 -5.78 -3.25 -1.15
C CYS A 108 -6.57 -4.53 -1.40
N HIS A 109 -5.89 -5.67 -1.31
CA HIS A 109 -6.51 -7.01 -1.37
C HIS A 109 -6.53 -7.64 0.01
N SER A 110 -7.70 -8.10 0.46
CA SER A 110 -7.77 -8.89 1.68
C SER A 110 -6.91 -10.15 1.54
N ALA A 111 -5.92 -10.33 2.41
CA ALA A 111 -5.10 -11.55 2.39
C ALA A 111 -5.81 -12.78 2.97
N ARG A 112 -7.06 -12.63 3.45
CA ARG A 112 -7.89 -13.78 3.78
C ARG A 112 -8.51 -14.34 2.50
N GLY A 113 -7.74 -15.19 1.82
CA GLY A 113 -8.33 -16.32 1.12
C GLY A 113 -9.21 -17.08 2.13
N LYS A 114 -10.40 -17.50 1.70
CA LYS A 114 -11.28 -18.38 2.48
C LYS A 114 -10.44 -19.52 3.09
N SER A 115 -10.44 -19.59 4.42
CA SER A 115 -10.26 -20.88 5.10
C SER A 115 -11.52 -21.71 4.94
#